data_AF-A0A1K9Z661-F1
#
_entry.id   AF-A0A1K9Z661-F1
#
_cell.length_a   1.000
_cell.length_b   1.000
_cell.length_c   1.000
_cell.angle_alpha   90.00
_cell.angle_beta   90.00
_cell.angle_gamma   90.00
#
_symmetry.space_group_name_H-M   'P 1'
#
loop_
_entity.id
_entity.type
_entity.pdbx_description
1 polymer ?
#
loop_
_entity_poly.entity_id
_entity_poly.type
_entity_poly.pdbx_seq_one_letter_code
_entity_poly.pdbx_strand_id
1 'polypeptide(L)'
;MSFKVVEHLHTYMQYSNGNYETFEGTVLVLRQQPQHGHAPGDLIEIDGHKFELDYFTSFPGYHVSIANKGVLREGVYARVLVHDRLLLKVEYR
;
A
#
# COMPACT_ATOMS: atom_id res chain seq x y z
N MET A 1 -11.36 4.82 14.73
CA MET A 1 -10.28 4.39 13.81
C MET A 1 -10.05 2.91 14.06
N SER A 2 -10.36 2.05 13.08
CA SER A 2 -10.15 0.60 13.20
C SER A 2 -8.83 0.25 12.53
N PHE A 3 -7.93 -0.44 13.24
CA PHE A 3 -6.63 -0.85 12.71
C PHE A 3 -6.66 -2.33 12.37
N LYS A 4 -6.14 -2.69 11.20
CA LYS A 4 -5.91 -4.10 10.83
C LYS A 4 -4.42 -4.37 10.94
N VAL A 5 -4.05 -5.28 11.84
CA VAL A 5 -2.67 -5.71 12.05
C VAL A 5 -2.29 -6.71 10.96
N VAL A 6 -1.05 -6.59 10.49
CA VAL A 6 -0.49 -7.34 9.38
C VAL A 6 0.31 -8.54 9.92
N GLU A 7 -0.12 -9.75 9.58
CA GLU A 7 0.55 -11.01 9.93
C GLU A 7 1.66 -11.36 8.92
N HIS A 8 2.82 -10.73 9.06
CA HIS A 8 4.09 -11.26 8.53
C HIS A 8 5.19 -10.88 9.52
N LEU A 9 5.87 -11.86 10.13
CA LEU A 9 6.80 -11.63 11.25
C LEU A 9 7.87 -10.58 10.90
N HIS A 10 8.40 -10.59 9.68
CA HIS A 10 9.38 -9.60 9.22
C HIS A 10 8.79 -8.18 9.20
N THR A 11 7.61 -8.00 8.60
CA THR A 11 6.87 -6.73 8.56
C THR A 11 6.50 -6.23 9.96
N TYR A 12 6.08 -7.15 10.84
CA TYR A 12 5.77 -6.86 12.24
C TYR A 12 7.02 -6.41 13.01
N MET A 13 8.17 -7.04 12.79
CA MET A 13 9.43 -6.67 13.42
C MET A 13 9.92 -5.30 12.97
N GLN A 14 9.87 -4.99 11.67
CA GLN A 14 10.27 -3.66 11.18
C GLN A 14 9.34 -2.56 11.71
N TYR A 15 8.03 -2.81 11.70
CA TYR A 15 7.05 -1.90 12.30
C TYR A 15 7.31 -1.70 13.80
N SER A 16 7.53 -2.78 14.55
CA SER A 16 7.77 -2.73 16.01
C SER A 16 9.07 -2.03 16.36
N ASN A 17 10.10 -2.16 15.51
CA ASN A 17 11.40 -1.53 15.70
C ASN A 17 11.44 -0.06 15.24
N GLY A 18 10.33 0.48 14.69
CA GLY A 18 10.29 1.85 14.18
C GLY A 18 11.11 2.07 12.90
N ASN A 19 11.49 0.99 12.21
CA ASN A 19 12.36 1.05 11.05
C ASN A 19 11.52 1.22 9.77
N TYR A 20 10.98 2.41 9.57
CA TYR A 20 10.16 2.73 8.42
C TYR A 20 10.15 4.23 8.11
N GLU A 21 9.88 4.55 6.86
CA GLU A 21 9.55 5.87 6.37
C GLU A 21 8.04 6.06 6.38
N THR A 22 7.59 7.31 6.42
CA THR A 22 6.16 7.66 6.36
C THR A 22 5.94 8.61 5.20
N PHE A 23 4.94 8.33 4.37
CA PHE A 23 4.48 9.21 3.30
C PHE A 23 3.00 9.52 3.51
N GLU A 24 2.59 10.76 3.32
CA GLU A 24 1.22 11.20 3.59
C GLU A 24 0.74 12.19 2.52
N GLY A 25 -0.43 11.95 1.95
CA GLY A 25 -1.00 12.81 0.92
C GLY A 25 -2.17 12.20 0.19
N THR A 26 -2.65 12.91 -0.83
CA THR A 26 -3.72 12.42 -1.70
C THR A 26 -3.17 11.37 -2.67
N VAL A 27 -3.84 10.23 -2.74
CA VAL A 27 -3.52 9.16 -3.68
C VAL A 27 -3.85 9.60 -5.11
N LEU A 28 -2.85 9.54 -5.98
CA LEU A 28 -2.96 9.64 -7.43
C LEU A 28 -2.75 8.24 -8.03
N VAL A 29 -3.67 7.79 -8.87
CA VAL A 29 -3.64 6.49 -9.52
C VAL A 29 -3.06 6.66 -10.92
N LEU A 30 -1.85 6.14 -11.10
CA LEU A 30 -1.12 6.20 -12.37
C LEU A 30 -1.45 5.00 -13.28
N ARG A 31 -1.78 3.86 -12.68
CA ARG A 31 -2.18 2.64 -13.39
C ARG A 31 -3.06 1.77 -12.50
N GLN A 32 -4.07 1.14 -13.10
CA GLN A 32 -4.84 0.09 -12.46
C GLN A 32 -4.51 -1.26 -13.11
N GLN A 33 -4.33 -2.29 -12.28
CA GLN A 33 -4.17 -3.66 -12.74
C GLN A 33 -5.50 -4.13 -13.36
N PRO A 34 -5.48 -4.66 -14.61
CA PRO A 34 -6.66 -5.25 -15.21
C PRO A 34 -7.13 -6.48 -14.41
N GLN A 35 -8.45 -6.70 -14.34
CA GLN A 35 -9.04 -7.81 -13.58
C GLN A 35 -8.65 -9.21 -14.10
N HIS A 36 -8.15 -9.31 -15.33
CA HIS A 36 -7.80 -10.55 -15.98
C HIS A 36 -6.47 -10.42 -16.73
N GLY A 37 -5.75 -11.55 -16.82
CA GLY A 37 -4.45 -11.64 -17.50
C GLY A 37 -3.25 -11.38 -16.59
N HIS A 38 -2.05 -11.63 -17.11
CA HIS A 38 -0.79 -11.32 -16.44
C HIS A 38 -0.40 -9.88 -16.73
N ALA A 39 -0.68 -8.99 -15.79
CA ALA A 39 -0.33 -7.59 -15.88
C ALA A 39 0.37 -7.11 -14.60
N PRO A 40 1.23 -6.08 -14.70
CA PRO A 40 1.78 -5.39 -13.54
C PRO A 40 0.70 -4.85 -12.59
N GLY A 41 1.06 -4.62 -11.32
CA GLY A 41 0.13 -4.20 -10.27
C GLY A 41 -0.46 -2.79 -10.43
N ASP A 42 -1.31 -2.38 -9.49
CA ASP A 42 -1.77 -0.99 -9.41
C ASP A 42 -0.56 -0.08 -9.14
N LEU A 43 -0.40 1.00 -9.89
CA LEU A 43 0.64 2.01 -9.63
C LEU A 43 -0.03 3.26 -9.09
N ILE A 44 0.35 3.65 -7.88
CA ILE A 44 -0.14 4.86 -7.22
C ILE A 44 1.01 5.80 -6.88
N GLU A 45 0.68 7.04 -6.61
CA GLU A 45 1.58 8.07 -6.12
C GLU A 45 0.96 8.77 -4.90
N ILE A 46 1.76 8.98 -3.85
CA ILE A 46 1.40 9.73 -2.64
C ILE A 46 2.57 10.67 -2.35
N ASP A 47 2.31 11.98 -2.27
CA ASP A 47 3.34 13.00 -2.01
C ASP A 47 4.56 12.89 -2.96
N GLY A 48 4.31 12.67 -4.25
CA GLY A 48 5.35 12.50 -5.27
C GLY A 48 6.08 11.15 -5.25
N HIS A 49 5.77 10.25 -4.31
CA HIS A 49 6.39 8.93 -4.19
C HIS A 49 5.51 7.84 -4.80
N LYS A 50 6.09 7.02 -5.67
CA LYS A 50 5.38 5.98 -6.42
C LYS A 50 5.44 4.62 -5.72
N PHE A 51 4.31 3.94 -5.68
CA PHE A 51 4.14 2.62 -5.08
C PHE A 51 3.43 1.69 -6.06
N GLU A 52 4.01 0.52 -6.32
CA GLU A 52 3.39 -0.53 -7.11
C GLU A 52 2.79 -1.58 -6.16
N LEU A 53 1.47 -1.78 -6.24
CA LEU A 53 0.70 -2.74 -5.48
C LEU A 53 0.38 -3.93 -6.38
N ASP A 54 1.20 -4.96 -6.33
CA ASP A 54 0.99 -6.18 -7.11
C ASP A 54 0.61 -7.39 -6.23
N TYR A 55 0.12 -8.46 -6.86
CA TYR A 55 -0.26 -9.71 -6.19
C TYR A 55 0.94 -10.51 -5.68
N PHE A 56 2.13 -10.30 -6.25
CA PHE A 56 3.29 -11.19 -6.12
C PHE A 56 4.34 -10.70 -5.12
N THR A 57 4.38 -9.41 -4.84
CA THR A 57 5.01 -8.85 -3.66
C THR A 57 4.10 -9.23 -2.52
N SER A 58 4.52 -10.21 -1.72
CA SER A 58 3.84 -10.73 -0.53
C SER A 58 3.48 -9.58 0.42
N PHE A 59 2.37 -8.92 0.12
CA PHE A 59 1.96 -7.68 0.73
C PHE A 59 0.69 -7.97 1.53
N PRO A 60 0.74 -7.80 2.84
CA PRO A 60 -0.43 -7.93 3.69
C PRO A 60 -1.52 -6.89 3.40
N GLY A 61 -1.19 -5.84 2.65
CA GLY A 61 -2.16 -4.88 2.14
C GLY A 61 -2.52 -5.06 0.66
N TYR A 62 -2.24 -6.19 0.02
CA TYR A 62 -2.78 -6.42 -1.34
C TYR A 62 -4.32 -6.36 -1.35
N HIS A 63 -4.96 -6.71 -0.21
CA HIS A 63 -6.39 -6.47 0.02
C HIS A 63 -6.79 -4.99 0.13
N VAL A 64 -5.83 -4.05 0.17
CA VAL A 64 -6.04 -2.61 0.09
C VAL A 64 -5.66 -1.99 -1.28
N SER A 65 -5.34 -2.82 -2.29
CA SER A 65 -5.22 -2.38 -3.69
C SER A 65 -6.59 -2.18 -4.38
N ILE A 66 -6.65 -1.32 -5.39
CA ILE A 66 -7.89 -0.91 -6.07
C ILE A 66 -8.54 -2.12 -6.74
N ALA A 67 -7.74 -2.98 -7.38
CA ALA A 67 -8.18 -4.22 -8.00
C ALA A 67 -8.97 -5.13 -7.03
N ASN A 68 -8.75 -5.01 -5.72
CA ASN A 68 -9.45 -5.76 -4.66
C ASN A 68 -10.44 -4.93 -3.84
N LYS A 69 -10.95 -3.80 -4.38
CA LYS A 69 -11.79 -2.83 -3.67
C LYS A 69 -11.10 -2.22 -2.45
N GLY A 70 -9.79 -2.14 -2.47
CA GLY A 70 -8.97 -1.59 -1.41
C GLY A 70 -9.12 -0.08 -1.22
N VAL A 71 -8.42 0.44 -0.21
CA VAL A 71 -8.61 1.81 0.31
C VAL A 71 -7.72 2.84 -0.36
N LEU A 72 -6.67 2.42 -1.09
CA LEU A 72 -5.79 3.32 -1.83
C LEU A 72 -6.35 3.63 -3.22
N ARG A 73 -7.43 4.42 -3.27
CA ARG A 73 -8.11 4.83 -4.51
C ARG A 73 -7.80 6.28 -4.84
N GLU A 74 -8.03 6.65 -6.10
CA GLU A 74 -7.91 8.05 -6.57
C GLU A 74 -8.61 9.02 -5.62
N GLY A 75 -7.90 10.08 -5.21
CA GLY A 75 -8.43 11.15 -4.37
C GLY A 75 -8.53 10.82 -2.88
N VAL A 76 -8.23 9.59 -2.46
CA VAL A 76 -8.20 9.23 -1.03
C VAL A 76 -6.99 9.88 -0.38
N TYR A 77 -7.20 10.56 0.74
CA TYR A 77 -6.10 11.03 1.56
C TYR A 77 -5.60 9.87 2.43
N ALA A 78 -4.35 9.47 2.22
CA ALA A 78 -3.75 8.33 2.88
C ALA A 78 -2.40 8.68 3.50
N ARG A 79 -2.09 8.02 4.61
CA ARG A 79 -0.77 7.93 5.20
C ARG A 79 -0.30 6.50 5.13
N VAL A 80 0.91 6.29 4.63
CA VAL A 80 1.52 4.98 4.49
C VAL A 80 2.85 4.90 5.21
N LEU A 81 3.12 3.76 5.83
CA LEU A 81 4.43 3.45 6.42
C LEU A 81 5.13 2.46 5.49
N VAL A 82 6.41 2.68 5.20
CA VAL A 82 7.16 1.96 4.16
C VAL A 82 8.54 1.56 4.68
N HIS A 83 8.99 0.35 4.37
CA HIS A 83 10.36 -0.11 4.62
C HIS A 83 10.85 -0.94 3.43
N ASP A 84 12.00 -0.61 2.83
CA ASP A 84 12.55 -1.33 1.68
C ASP A 84 11.52 -1.56 0.54
N ARG A 85 10.77 -0.50 0.22
CA ARG A 85 9.67 -0.50 -0.77
C ARG A 85 8.46 -1.37 -0.40
N LEU A 86 8.44 -1.94 0.80
CA LEU A 86 7.30 -2.66 1.36
C LEU A 86 6.43 -1.70 2.17
N LEU A 87 5.15 -1.62 1.80
CA LEU A 87 4.16 -0.97 2.64
C LEU A 87 3.95 -1.83 3.90
N LEU A 88 4.03 -1.20 5.06
CA LEU A 88 3.82 -1.83 6.37
C LEU A 88 2.43 -1.56 6.92
N LYS A 89 1.92 -0.34 6.70
CA LYS A 89 0.64 0.14 7.22
C LYS A 89 0.04 1.19 6.29
N VAL A 90 -1.28 1.21 6.22
CA VAL A 90 -2.07 2.24 5.53
C VAL A 90 -3.11 2.81 6.49
N GLU A 91 -3.16 4.12 6.59
CA GLU A 91 -4.18 4.91 7.29
C GLU A 91 -4.87 5.79 6.26
N TYR A 92 -6.19 5.95 6.31
CA TYR A 92 -6.95 6.70 5.30
C TYR A 92 -8.13 7.43 5.93
N ARG A 93 -8.63 8.47 5.24
CA ARG A 93 -9.84 9.24 5.60
C ARG A 93 -10.90 9.15 4.52
#